data_AF-A0A671WA92-F1
#
_entry.id   AF-A0A671WA92-F1
#
_cell.length_a   1.000
_cell.length_b   1.000
_cell.length_c   1.000
_cell.angle_alpha   90.00
_cell.angle_beta   90.00
_cell.angle_gamma   90.00
#
_symmetry.space_group_name_H-M   'P 1'
#
loop_
_entity.id
_entity.type
_entity.pdbx_description
1 polymer ?
#
loop_
_entity_poly.entity_id
_entity_poly.type
_entity_poly.pdbx_seq_one_letter_code
_entity_poly.pdbx_strand_id
1 'polypeptide(L)'
;PLPFIFDGGHLVKHLISYWSAFLLTAIVAVSQAQTDCSRGACYPPSNDLLLGRAHQLQASSTCGLTGSEVYCTPYQQVGPQVYISINLQLNLPKVNNPD
;
A
#
# COMPACT_ATOMS: atom_id res chain seq x y z
N PRO A 1 55.97 3.10 24.48
CA PRO A 1 56.39 1.86 25.15
C PRO A 1 55.20 1.17 25.83
N LEU A 2 54.45 0.38 25.05
CA LEU A 2 53.70 -0.76 25.56
C LEU A 2 54.05 -1.94 24.66
N PRO A 3 54.40 -3.10 25.22
CA PRO A 3 55.10 -4.14 24.48
C PRO A 3 54.10 -4.95 23.66
N PHE A 4 54.39 -5.07 22.37
CA PHE A 4 53.79 -6.04 21.48
C PHE A 4 54.27 -7.43 21.90
N ILE A 5 53.49 -8.12 22.73
CA ILE A 5 53.67 -9.54 22.99
C ILE A 5 52.87 -10.29 21.92
N PHE A 6 53.59 -10.98 21.05
CA PHE A 6 53.04 -11.95 20.11
C PHE A 6 52.40 -13.09 20.90
N ASP A 7 51.07 -13.08 20.98
CA ASP A 7 50.28 -14.21 21.44
C ASP A 7 49.28 -14.54 20.34
N GLY A 8 49.25 -15.78 19.85
CA GLY A 8 48.37 -16.24 18.76
C GLY A 8 46.88 -15.99 19.03
N GLY A 9 46.50 -15.61 20.25
CA GLY A 9 45.16 -15.16 20.63
C GLY A 9 44.81 -13.71 20.29
N HIS A 10 45.75 -12.85 19.87
CA HIS A 10 45.45 -11.43 19.59
C HIS A 10 44.63 -11.25 18.30
N LEU A 11 44.95 -12.01 17.25
CA LEU A 11 44.16 -12.06 16.01
C LEU A 11 42.73 -12.56 16.25
N VAL A 12 42.59 -13.60 17.07
CA VAL A 12 41.27 -14.16 17.45
C VAL A 12 40.46 -13.12 18.22
N LYS A 13 41.07 -12.36 19.13
CA LYS A 13 40.40 -11.26 19.87
C LYS A 13 39.90 -10.16 18.94
N HIS A 14 40.67 -9.77 17.94
CA HIS A 14 40.24 -8.79 16.93
C HIS A 14 39.11 -9.33 16.05
N LEU A 15 39.19 -10.60 15.64
CA LEU A 15 38.13 -11.25 14.88
C LEU A 15 36.83 -11.34 15.68
N ILE A 16 36.91 -11.73 16.96
CA ILE A 16 35.75 -11.76 17.87
C ILE A 16 35.16 -10.37 18.05
N SER A 17 36.00 -9.35 18.29
CA SER A 17 35.55 -7.96 18.43
C SER A 17 34.88 -7.43 17.17
N TYR A 18 35.42 -7.74 15.99
CA TYR A 18 34.85 -7.34 14.71
C TYR A 18 33.52 -8.05 14.43
N TRP A 19 33.44 -9.35 14.67
CA TRP A 19 32.22 -10.13 14.54
C TRP A 19 31.15 -9.69 15.54
N SER A 20 31.53 -9.38 16.79
CA SER A 20 30.59 -8.86 17.78
C SER A 20 30.07 -7.48 17.39
N ALA A 21 30.95 -6.60 16.90
CA ALA A 21 30.54 -5.28 16.42
C ALA A 21 29.62 -5.38 15.20
N PHE A 22 29.93 -6.28 14.26
CA PHE A 22 29.10 -6.56 13.10
C PHE A 22 27.71 -7.11 13.50
N LEU A 23 27.67 -8.10 14.41
CA LEU A 23 26.42 -8.65 14.95
C LEU A 23 25.59 -7.59 15.67
N LEU A 24 26.21 -6.78 16.54
CA LEU A 24 25.52 -5.70 17.24
C LEU A 24 24.93 -4.68 16.27
N THR A 25 25.68 -4.32 15.23
CA THR A 25 25.21 -3.36 14.20
C THR A 25 24.06 -3.95 13.38
N ALA A 26 24.13 -5.23 13.02
CA ALA A 26 23.05 -5.93 12.31
C ALA A 26 21.76 -6.03 13.14
N ILE A 27 21.86 -6.30 14.45
CA ILE A 27 20.72 -6.36 15.36
C ILE A 27 20.03 -4.99 15.47
N VAL A 28 20.79 -3.91 15.55
CA VAL A 28 20.25 -2.53 15.62
C VAL A 28 19.58 -2.10 14.31
N ALA A 29 20.05 -2.58 13.15
CA ALA A 29 19.40 -2.31 11.87
C ALA A 29 18.05 -3.05 11.75
N VAL A 30 17.97 -4.29 12.24
CA VAL A 30 16.74 -5.09 12.22
C VAL A 30 15.68 -4.56 13.18
N SER A 31 16.07 -4.04 14.34
CA SER A 31 15.12 -3.55 15.34
C SER A 31 14.36 -2.32 14.88
N GLN A 32 15.00 -1.42 14.13
CA GLN A 32 14.39 -0.20 13.58
C GLN A 32 13.28 -0.49 12.55
N ALA A 33 13.34 -1.63 11.86
CA ALA A 33 12.28 -2.03 10.94
C ALA A 33 11.03 -2.59 11.66
N GLN A 34 11.16 -2.94 12.94
CA GLN A 34 10.11 -3.65 13.71
C GLN A 34 9.50 -2.78 14.81
N THR A 35 9.98 -1.55 15.05
CA THR A 35 9.48 -0.69 16.13
C THR A 35 8.00 -0.35 16.02
N ASP A 36 7.43 -0.38 14.81
CA ASP A 36 6.00 -0.11 14.59
C ASP A 36 5.10 -1.33 14.86
N CYS A 37 5.56 -2.57 14.59
CA CYS A 37 4.75 -3.79 14.83
C CYS A 37 5.02 -4.48 16.17
N SER A 38 6.03 -4.07 16.93
CA SER A 38 6.38 -4.72 18.20
C SER A 38 5.53 -4.27 19.40
N ARG A 39 4.74 -3.19 19.25
CA ARG A 39 4.00 -2.56 20.35
C ARG A 39 2.47 -2.73 20.27
N GLY A 40 1.98 -3.49 19.30
CA GLY A 40 0.57 -3.74 19.05
C GLY A 40 0.31 -4.19 17.62
N ALA A 41 -0.95 -4.43 17.27
CA ALA A 41 -1.31 -4.76 15.90
C ALA A 41 -0.98 -3.60 14.96
N CYS A 42 -0.24 -3.90 13.89
CA CYS A 42 0.07 -2.98 12.81
C CYS A 42 -1.20 -2.75 11.98
N TYR A 43 -1.77 -1.57 12.10
CA TYR A 43 -2.87 -1.12 11.25
C TYR A 43 -2.33 -0.11 10.25
N PRO A 44 -2.07 -0.53 8.99
CA PRO A 44 -1.74 0.44 7.95
C PRO A 44 -2.87 1.46 7.83
N PRO A 45 -2.57 2.71 7.47
CA PRO A 45 -3.60 3.71 7.23
C PRO A 45 -4.53 3.19 6.13
N SER A 46 -5.81 3.07 6.44
CA SER A 46 -6.86 2.77 5.47
C SER A 46 -6.99 3.95 4.51
N ASN A 47 -6.38 3.83 3.33
CA ASN A 47 -6.62 4.73 2.21
C ASN A 47 -7.80 4.23 1.36
N ASP A 48 -8.25 5.04 0.40
CA ASP A 48 -9.28 4.62 -0.53
C ASP A 48 -8.76 3.43 -1.35
N LEU A 49 -9.35 2.26 -1.10
CA LEU A 49 -8.94 1.03 -1.74
C LEU A 49 -9.33 0.97 -3.24
N LEU A 50 -10.03 1.97 -3.76
CA LEU A 50 -10.40 2.06 -5.17
C LEU A 50 -9.35 2.82 -5.99
N LEU A 51 -8.50 3.63 -5.35
CA LEU A 51 -7.44 4.39 -6.00
C LEU A 51 -6.35 3.45 -6.56
N GLY A 52 -5.95 3.68 -7.80
CA GLY A 52 -4.98 2.84 -8.53
C GLY A 52 -5.48 1.45 -8.94
N ARG A 53 -6.70 1.07 -8.53
CA ARG A 53 -7.30 -0.25 -8.81
C ARG A 53 -8.52 -0.18 -9.73
N ALA A 54 -8.68 0.91 -10.47
CA ALA A 54 -9.77 1.06 -11.44
C ALA A 54 -9.87 -0.11 -12.43
N HIS A 55 -8.74 -0.69 -12.87
CA HIS A 55 -8.72 -1.86 -13.75
C HIS A 55 -9.13 -3.17 -13.05
N GLN A 56 -9.04 -3.24 -11.73
CA GLN A 56 -9.44 -4.42 -10.94
C GLN A 56 -10.92 -4.39 -10.54
N LEU A 57 -11.62 -3.27 -10.81
CA LEU A 57 -13.06 -3.17 -10.60
C LEU A 57 -13.80 -3.82 -11.77
N GLN A 58 -14.59 -4.84 -11.46
CA GLN A 58 -15.47 -5.51 -12.40
C GLN A 58 -16.92 -5.41 -11.92
N ALA A 59 -17.80 -4.93 -12.79
CA ALA A 59 -19.23 -4.98 -12.56
C ALA A 59 -19.81 -6.19 -13.31
N SER A 60 -20.68 -6.96 -12.64
CA SER A 60 -21.37 -8.09 -13.27
C SER A 60 -22.35 -7.65 -14.36
N SER A 61 -22.79 -6.39 -14.31
CA SER A 61 -23.61 -5.74 -15.33
C SER A 61 -23.24 -4.28 -15.46
N THR A 62 -23.37 -3.72 -16.65
CA THR A 62 -23.15 -2.29 -16.90
C THR A 62 -24.19 -1.82 -17.91
N CYS A 63 -25.01 -0.85 -17.50
CA CYS A 63 -26.05 -0.29 -18.34
C CYS A 63 -25.44 0.61 -19.42
N GLY A 64 -26.10 0.70 -20.57
CA GLY A 64 -25.68 1.60 -21.66
C GLY A 64 -24.53 1.09 -22.55
N LEU A 65 -24.12 -0.17 -22.41
CA LEU A 65 -23.03 -0.80 -23.20
C LEU A 65 -23.42 -1.05 -24.66
N THR A 66 -24.65 -1.50 -24.90
CA THR A 66 -25.16 -1.89 -26.23
C THR A 66 -25.97 -0.78 -26.91
N GLY A 67 -26.29 0.30 -26.19
CA GLY A 67 -27.10 1.42 -26.68
C GLY A 67 -27.61 2.30 -25.55
N SER A 68 -28.44 3.29 -25.86
CA SER A 68 -29.05 4.17 -24.85
C SER A 68 -30.13 3.43 -24.07
N GLU A 69 -30.01 3.39 -22.74
CA GLU A 69 -30.96 2.74 -21.84
C GLU A 69 -31.62 3.75 -20.90
N VAL A 70 -32.94 3.67 -20.73
CA VAL A 70 -33.70 4.58 -19.86
C VAL A 70 -33.75 4.04 -18.44
N TYR A 71 -33.42 4.88 -17.46
CA TYR A 71 -33.39 4.55 -16.04
C TYR A 71 -34.20 5.55 -15.22
N CYS A 72 -34.87 5.08 -14.17
CA CYS A 72 -35.61 5.94 -13.24
C CYS A 72 -34.72 6.31 -12.06
N THR A 73 -34.46 7.59 -11.86
CA THR A 73 -33.77 8.01 -10.63
C THR A 73 -34.76 7.95 -9.47
N PRO A 74 -34.42 7.32 -8.33
CA PRO A 74 -35.26 7.37 -7.14
C PRO A 74 -35.20 8.80 -6.59
N TYR A 75 -36.08 9.68 -7.06
CA TYR A 75 -36.37 10.88 -6.31
C TYR A 75 -37.14 10.44 -5.06
N GLN A 76 -36.60 10.83 -3.90
CA GLN A 76 -37.23 10.74 -2.58
C GLN A 76 -38.75 10.77 -2.73
N GLN A 77 -39.46 9.86 -2.04
CA GLN A 77 -40.85 9.38 -2.26
C GLN A 77 -42.00 10.43 -2.34
N VAL A 78 -41.70 11.69 -2.59
CA VAL A 78 -42.58 12.87 -2.67
C VAL A 78 -42.23 13.73 -3.91
N GLY A 79 -41.91 13.11 -5.07
CA GLY A 79 -41.55 13.83 -6.29
C GLY A 79 -41.94 13.10 -7.59
N PRO A 80 -42.00 13.80 -8.73
CA PRO A 80 -42.23 13.17 -10.03
C PRO A 80 -41.09 12.20 -10.36
N GLN A 81 -41.42 11.05 -10.93
CA GLN A 81 -40.43 10.09 -11.42
C GLN A 81 -39.65 10.73 -12.57
N VAL A 82 -38.34 10.93 -12.37
CA VAL A 82 -37.45 11.46 -13.40
C VAL A 82 -36.77 10.29 -14.11
N TYR A 83 -36.91 10.27 -15.43
CA TYR A 83 -36.27 9.30 -16.31
C TYR A 83 -35.00 9.92 -16.91
N ILE A 84 -33.89 9.19 -16.87
CA ILE A 84 -32.63 9.56 -17.50
C ILE A 84 -32.25 8.52 -18.56
N SER A 85 -31.54 8.94 -19.60
CA SER A 85 -30.96 8.02 -20.59
C SER A 85 -29.47 7.88 -20.35
N ILE A 86 -28.99 6.64 -20.20
CA ILE A 86 -27.58 6.31 -19.99
C ILE A 86 -27.05 5.64 -21.25
N ASN A 87 -25.92 6.13 -21.77
CA ASN A 87 -25.24 5.53 -22.90
C ASN A 87 -23.73 5.62 -22.69
N LEU A 88 -23.09 4.46 -22.53
CA LEU A 88 -21.66 4.33 -22.28
C LEU A 88 -20.83 4.39 -23.58
N GLN A 89 -21.48 4.26 -24.75
CA GLN A 89 -20.84 4.51 -26.04
C GLN A 89 -20.71 6.00 -26.35
N LEU A 90 -21.42 6.88 -25.64
CA LEU A 90 -21.02 8.28 -25.60
C LEU A 90 -19.65 8.33 -24.93
N ASN A 91 -18.66 8.86 -25.65
CA ASN A 91 -17.30 9.09 -25.17
C ASN A 91 -17.31 10.18 -24.09
N LEU A 92 -17.90 9.87 -22.94
CA LEU A 92 -17.83 10.68 -21.74
C LEU A 92 -16.35 10.84 -21.40
N PRO A 93 -15.90 12.03 -20.99
CA PRO A 93 -14.54 12.20 -20.51
C PRO A 93 -14.32 11.17 -19.40
N LYS A 94 -13.34 10.28 -19.58
CA LYS A 94 -12.84 9.48 -18.46
C LYS A 94 -12.49 10.48 -17.37
N VAL A 95 -12.99 10.30 -16.16
CA VAL A 95 -12.48 11.04 -14.99
C VAL A 95 -11.04 10.61 -14.83
N ASN A 96 -10.16 11.33 -15.51
CA ASN A 96 -8.72 11.26 -15.33
C ASN A 96 -8.46 11.88 -13.97
N ASN A 97 -8.48 11.04 -12.94
CA ASN A 97 -7.97 11.39 -11.61
C ASN A 97 -6.45 11.55 -11.74
N PRO A 98 -5.88 12.75 -11.60
CA PRO A 98 -4.46 12.98 -11.65
C PRO A 98 -3.92 13.05 -10.22
N ASP A 99 -3.97 11.94 -9.49
CA ASP A 99 -3.29 11.79 -8.18
C ASP A 99 -2.74 10.37 -8.05
#